data_AF-A0A8X6WUN7-F1
#
_entry.id   AF-A0A8X6WUN7-F1
#
_cell.length_a   1.000
_cell.length_b   1.000
_cell.length_c   1.000
_cell.angle_alpha   90.00
_cell.angle_beta   90.00
_cell.angle_gamma   90.00
#
_symmetry.space_group_name_H-M   'P 1'
#
loop_
_entity.id
_entity.type
_entity.pdbx_description
1 polymer ?
#
loop_
_entity_poly.entity_id
_entity_poly.type
_entity_poly.pdbx_seq_one_letter_code
_entity_poly.pdbx_strand_id
1 'polypeptide(L)'
;MCIKARRTLPDAWVNYLKYFSLFNKIHYPLKSVVIASRYWISICCSSKDIFYSPSTTHWKPMEAFPDPDRMRFLWVTDFPEIQQPTTQLPNKYVFYENGPVIAVLLEYDALPDIGHACGHNLISEAGLATSLAIKAVMEADPKLEGKLLVLGTPAEECKGGKIDLLNAGAFREVDAAMMVHPSNFTSTFPPVLSRLTMTVDFKGKEAHAAAFPWEGRNALDAAVSTYQNISLLRQHIKPSNRIHAIITKGGVVPNVIPAESTLQIAVRSATKTELKDLTARIMECVKSGAAATGCTASIDCDERHCYESLVTNKFIGKVYDQYSSKLGGYFVPLSKDISSFPSFWARFKSAVHENSSLNDVDKFSYLKSVVTSDAELAIRGLTLTSENYAKAIKILEDRFGRKELIVDFHMNRLLNLTPVRKSFDVIALRNLYDQLEIHIRGLESLEISPDSYSCLLFPIIMKAIPLDLALEYNKNTMKNNLKSLI
;
A
#
# COMPACT_ATOMS: atom_id res chain seq x y z
N MET A 1 -14.63 3.40 6.22
CA MET A 1 -15.66 3.59 7.27
C MET A 1 -14.96 4.24 8.45
N CYS A 2 -15.43 5.42 8.86
CA CYS A 2 -14.75 6.40 9.73
C CYS A 2 -14.27 5.84 11.09
N ILE A 3 -13.08 6.27 11.52
CA ILE A 3 -12.77 6.46 12.95
C ILE A 3 -12.25 7.88 13.13
N LYS A 4 -12.94 8.63 13.98
CA LYS A 4 -12.66 9.99 14.42
C LYS A 4 -11.29 10.01 15.11
N ALA A 5 -10.26 10.51 14.44
CA ALA A 5 -8.91 10.64 15.01
C ALA A 5 -8.88 11.76 16.06
N ARG A 6 -9.33 11.45 17.28
CA ARG A 6 -9.00 12.22 18.49
C ARG A 6 -7.77 11.59 19.15
N ARG A 7 -6.59 11.76 18.55
CA ARG A 7 -5.33 11.75 19.31
C ARG A 7 -4.41 12.82 18.72
N THR A 8 -3.99 13.69 19.61
CA THR A 8 -3.14 14.85 19.36
C THR A 8 -1.88 14.45 18.60
N LEU A 9 -1.52 15.31 17.66
CA LEU A 9 -0.39 15.23 16.75
C LEU A 9 1.03 14.99 17.34
N PRO A 10 1.42 15.15 18.62
CA PRO A 10 2.86 15.18 18.97
C PRO A 10 3.66 13.88 18.80
N ASP A 11 3.08 12.70 19.03
CA ASP A 11 3.90 11.49 19.21
C ASP A 11 4.43 10.87 17.91
N ALA A 12 3.78 11.15 16.78
CA ALA A 12 4.27 10.76 15.45
C ALA A 12 5.52 11.57 15.01
N TRP A 13 5.72 12.77 15.57
CA TRP A 13 6.83 13.66 15.20
C TRP A 13 8.16 13.28 15.85
N VAL A 14 8.11 12.70 17.06
CA VAL A 14 9.33 12.33 17.81
C VAL A 14 10.07 11.18 17.15
N ASN A 15 9.34 10.26 16.49
CA ASN A 15 9.97 9.20 15.73
C ASN A 15 10.54 9.72 14.41
N TYR A 16 9.88 10.66 13.72
CA TYR A 16 10.38 11.28 12.49
C TYR A 16 11.74 11.97 12.66
N LEU A 17 11.98 12.63 13.81
CA LEU A 17 13.25 13.30 14.12
C LEU A 17 14.43 12.35 14.32
N LYS A 18 14.20 11.07 14.70
CA LYS A 18 15.29 10.08 14.79
C LYS A 18 15.84 9.66 13.42
N TYR A 19 15.03 9.76 12.36
CA TYR A 19 15.46 9.49 10.98
C TYR A 19 16.37 10.60 10.41
N PHE A 20 16.36 11.80 11.00
CA PHE A 20 17.20 12.94 10.57
C PHE A 20 18.69 12.74 10.85
N SER A 21 19.08 11.90 11.82
CA SER A 21 20.50 11.80 12.23
C SER A 21 21.38 11.07 11.22
N LEU A 22 20.82 10.28 10.30
CA LEU A 22 21.58 9.64 9.21
C LEU A 22 21.88 10.58 8.04
N PHE A 23 21.14 11.68 7.89
CA PHE A 23 21.30 12.65 6.80
C PHE A 23 22.41 13.70 7.04
N ASN A 24 23.00 13.75 8.24
CA ASN A 24 24.07 14.68 8.60
C ASN A 24 25.41 14.47 7.85
N LYS A 25 25.51 13.45 6.98
CA LYS A 25 26.70 13.21 6.15
C LYS A 25 26.66 13.89 4.77
N ILE A 26 25.53 14.44 4.36
CA ILE A 26 25.38 15.14 3.08
C ILE A 26 25.20 16.63 3.40
N HIS A 27 26.15 17.48 3.00
CA HIS A 27 26.13 18.93 3.19
C HIS A 27 25.08 19.63 2.30
N TYR A 28 23.82 19.20 2.36
CA TYR A 28 22.69 19.88 1.73
C TYR A 28 21.89 20.62 2.82
N PRO A 29 21.44 21.87 2.62
CA PRO A 29 20.69 22.60 3.63
C PRO A 29 19.30 21.99 3.83
N LEU A 30 19.21 20.97 4.69
CA LEU A 30 17.98 20.24 5.07
C LEU A 30 16.86 21.16 5.57
N LYS A 31 17.20 22.36 6.07
CA LYS A 31 16.21 23.40 6.43
C LYS A 31 15.34 23.78 5.23
N SER A 32 15.90 23.88 4.03
CA SER A 32 15.17 24.29 2.83
C SER A 32 14.16 23.24 2.36
N VAL A 33 14.48 21.94 2.50
CA VAL A 33 13.57 20.83 2.18
C VAL A 33 12.39 20.80 3.14
N VAL A 34 12.66 20.96 4.45
CA VAL A 34 11.62 21.00 5.49
C VAL A 34 10.75 22.26 5.38
N ILE A 35 11.31 23.39 4.97
CA ILE A 35 10.54 24.63 4.74
C ILE A 35 9.65 24.49 3.50
N ALA A 36 10.18 23.94 2.40
CA ALA A 36 9.41 23.71 1.18
C ALA A 36 8.28 22.69 1.39
N SER A 37 8.53 21.61 2.14
CA SER A 37 7.49 20.63 2.48
C SER A 37 6.42 21.25 3.38
N ARG A 38 6.80 22.05 4.40
CA ARG A 38 5.86 22.78 5.27
C ARG A 38 5.03 23.82 4.51
N TYR A 39 5.62 24.52 3.55
CA TYR A 39 4.91 25.48 2.71
C TYR A 39 3.89 24.76 1.80
N TRP A 40 4.27 23.63 1.23
CA TRP A 40 3.37 22.77 0.45
C TRP A 40 2.20 22.23 1.29
N ILE A 41 2.46 21.77 2.52
CA ILE A 41 1.41 21.39 3.48
C ILE A 41 0.47 22.56 3.73
N SER A 42 1.00 23.76 3.99
CA SER A 42 0.17 24.94 4.23
C SER A 42 -0.74 25.21 3.05
N ILE A 43 -0.27 25.00 1.82
CA ILE A 43 -1.06 25.18 0.60
C ILE A 43 -2.12 24.08 0.48
N CYS A 44 -1.74 22.81 0.53
CA CYS A 44 -2.68 21.69 0.41
C CYS A 44 -3.74 21.68 1.54
N CYS A 45 -3.38 22.14 2.75
CA CYS A 45 -4.28 22.22 3.90
C CYS A 45 -5.13 23.50 3.92
N SER A 46 -4.66 24.61 3.33
CA SER A 46 -5.43 25.86 3.27
C SER A 46 -6.38 25.92 2.07
N SER A 47 -6.09 25.16 1.02
CA SER A 47 -6.95 25.05 -0.15
C SER A 47 -8.14 24.14 0.16
N LYS A 48 -9.19 24.73 0.73
CA LYS A 48 -10.56 24.19 0.68
C LYS A 48 -11.11 24.14 -0.76
N ASP A 49 -10.31 24.42 -1.78
CA ASP A 49 -10.76 24.59 -3.16
C ASP A 49 -10.11 23.59 -4.14
N ILE A 50 -9.28 22.64 -3.67
CA ILE A 50 -8.88 21.48 -4.50
C ILE A 50 -9.98 20.40 -4.39
N PHE A 51 -11.23 20.83 -4.58
CA PHE A 51 -12.38 19.96 -4.73
C PHE A 51 -12.73 19.86 -6.20
N TYR A 52 -12.91 18.63 -6.66
CA TYR A 52 -13.62 18.41 -7.89
C TYR A 52 -15.12 18.71 -7.65
N SER A 53 -15.66 19.80 -8.22
CA SER A 53 -17.10 20.11 -8.18
C SER A 53 -17.83 19.49 -9.39
N PRO A 54 -18.96 18.76 -9.22
CA PRO A 54 -19.61 18.02 -10.31
C PRO A 54 -20.56 18.83 -11.21
N SER A 55 -20.78 20.14 -10.97
CA SER A 55 -21.91 20.87 -11.59
C SER A 55 -21.54 21.81 -12.75
N THR A 56 -20.40 21.67 -13.41
CA THR A 56 -20.07 22.50 -14.57
C THR A 56 -19.73 21.66 -15.80
N THR A 57 -20.74 21.41 -16.62
CA THR A 57 -20.69 21.16 -18.08
C THR A 57 -20.13 22.35 -18.88
N HIS A 58 -19.26 23.13 -18.24
CA HIS A 58 -18.55 24.25 -18.80
C HIS A 58 -17.07 24.02 -18.52
N TRP A 59 -16.40 23.37 -19.47
CA TRP A 59 -15.19 23.99 -19.97
C TRP A 59 -15.63 25.32 -20.62
N LYS A 60 -15.89 26.34 -19.79
CA LYS A 60 -15.63 27.70 -20.21
C LYS A 60 -14.13 27.85 -19.93
N PRO A 61 -13.29 28.17 -20.94
CA PRO A 61 -12.02 28.79 -20.60
C PRO A 61 -12.39 29.93 -19.65
N MET A 62 -11.72 30.02 -18.50
CA MET A 62 -11.90 31.16 -17.60
C MET A 62 -11.74 32.45 -18.42
N GLU A 63 -12.84 33.03 -18.90
CA GLU A 63 -12.86 34.39 -19.37
C GLU A 63 -12.73 35.27 -18.14
N ALA A 64 -11.49 35.71 -17.95
CA ALA A 64 -11.10 36.96 -17.33
C ALA A 64 -11.67 37.23 -15.92
N PHE A 65 -11.06 36.61 -14.90
CA PHE A 65 -10.83 37.38 -13.69
C PHE A 65 -9.67 38.36 -13.95
N PRO A 66 -9.79 39.63 -13.52
CA PRO A 66 -8.98 40.74 -14.00
C PRO A 66 -7.64 40.79 -13.25
N ASP A 67 -6.81 39.76 -13.39
CA ASP A 67 -5.35 39.86 -13.25
C ASP A 67 -4.71 38.53 -13.73
N PRO A 68 -4.00 38.50 -14.88
CA PRO A 68 -3.36 37.29 -15.40
C PRO A 68 -2.27 36.68 -14.50
N ASP A 69 -1.91 37.31 -13.37
CA ASP A 69 -0.67 37.03 -12.64
C ASP A 69 -0.79 36.23 -11.34
N ARG A 70 -1.95 35.68 -10.98
CA ARG A 70 -2.10 34.92 -9.72
C ARG A 70 -2.68 33.51 -9.88
N MET A 71 -1.87 32.58 -10.39
CA MET A 71 -1.82 31.17 -9.91
C MET A 71 -0.70 30.37 -10.59
N ARG A 72 0.38 30.05 -9.85
CA ARG A 72 1.52 29.23 -10.30
C ARG A 72 2.07 28.38 -9.16
N PHE A 73 2.36 27.11 -9.45
CA PHE A 73 3.22 26.28 -8.61
C PHE A 73 4.57 26.05 -9.30
N LEU A 74 5.62 26.51 -8.63
CA LEU A 74 7.04 26.37 -8.98
C LEU A 74 7.64 25.10 -8.37
N TRP A 75 8.70 24.57 -9.00
CA TRP A 75 9.76 23.81 -8.30
C TRP A 75 11.14 24.44 -8.49
N VAL A 76 11.90 24.35 -7.39
CA VAL A 76 13.14 25.04 -7.02
C VAL A 76 14.36 24.56 -7.81
N THR A 77 14.84 25.43 -8.68
CA THR A 77 16.25 25.61 -9.04
C THR A 77 16.46 27.13 -9.05
N ASP A 78 17.38 27.61 -8.21
CA ASP A 78 17.84 29.00 -8.09
C ASP A 78 17.00 29.93 -7.18
N PHE A 79 17.55 30.22 -5.99
CA PHE A 79 17.40 31.56 -5.39
C PHE A 79 18.60 32.37 -5.92
N PRO A 80 18.36 33.46 -6.68
CA PRO A 80 18.05 34.72 -6.02
C PRO A 80 16.98 35.57 -6.72
N GLU A 81 16.35 36.42 -5.91
CA GLU A 81 15.51 37.58 -6.22
C GLU A 81 14.32 37.44 -7.18
N ILE A 82 13.16 37.70 -6.59
CA ILE A 82 11.84 37.81 -7.20
C ILE A 82 11.87 38.76 -8.40
N GLN A 83 11.56 38.25 -9.60
CA GLN A 83 10.95 39.03 -10.68
C GLN A 83 10.23 38.11 -11.70
N GLN A 84 8.90 38.07 -11.53
CA GLN A 84 7.77 37.69 -12.39
C GLN A 84 7.82 36.50 -13.40
N PRO A 85 6.70 35.76 -13.59
CA PRO A 85 6.74 34.42 -14.19
C PRO A 85 5.87 34.31 -15.49
N THR A 86 6.03 33.28 -16.35
CA THR A 86 5.31 33.03 -17.66
C THR A 86 4.44 31.74 -17.77
N THR A 87 3.36 31.74 -18.59
CA THR A 87 2.16 30.84 -18.58
C THR A 87 2.10 29.71 -19.62
N GLN A 88 2.97 28.71 -19.56
CA GLN A 88 2.80 27.43 -20.27
C GLN A 88 3.22 26.31 -19.33
N LEU A 89 2.47 25.21 -19.22
CA LEU A 89 2.84 24.05 -18.39
C LEU A 89 3.92 23.23 -19.10
N PRO A 90 5.17 23.15 -18.62
CA PRO A 90 6.05 22.07 -18.98
C PRO A 90 5.99 21.03 -17.87
N ASN A 91 5.74 19.77 -18.21
CA ASN A 91 6.29 18.66 -17.42
C ASN A 91 7.79 18.96 -17.27
N LYS A 92 8.26 19.37 -16.09
CA LYS A 92 9.68 19.70 -15.92
C LYS A 92 10.43 18.39 -15.67
N TYR A 93 10.95 17.83 -16.74
CA TYR A 93 11.86 16.70 -16.72
C TYR A 93 13.24 17.19 -16.23
N VAL A 94 13.85 16.47 -15.29
CA VAL A 94 15.31 16.57 -15.09
C VAL A 94 15.92 15.49 -15.97
N PHE A 95 16.37 15.88 -17.16
CA PHE A 95 17.04 14.98 -18.10
C PHE A 95 18.55 14.95 -17.82
N TYR A 96 19.07 13.77 -17.47
CA TYR A 96 20.45 13.39 -17.76
C TYR A 96 20.41 12.50 -19.00
N GLU A 97 21.36 12.62 -19.93
CA GLU A 97 21.24 12.04 -21.28
C GLU A 97 21.14 10.51 -21.30
N ASN A 98 21.62 9.82 -20.26
CA ASN A 98 21.62 8.36 -20.13
C ASN A 98 21.04 7.88 -18.78
N GLY A 99 20.45 6.68 -18.77
CA GLY A 99 19.97 5.99 -17.57
C GLY A 99 18.44 5.88 -17.41
N PRO A 100 17.96 5.12 -16.41
CA PRO A 100 16.53 4.83 -16.22
C PRO A 100 15.73 6.05 -15.76
N VAL A 101 14.46 6.13 -16.17
CA VAL A 101 13.50 7.16 -15.75
C VAL A 101 12.64 6.63 -14.60
N ILE A 102 12.82 7.21 -13.42
CA ILE A 102 12.03 6.88 -12.23
C ILE A 102 11.03 8.01 -11.98
N ALA A 103 9.74 7.67 -11.94
CA ALA A 103 8.66 8.59 -11.59
C ALA A 103 8.30 8.51 -10.10
N VAL A 104 8.18 9.65 -9.44
CA VAL A 104 7.61 9.79 -8.09
C VAL A 104 6.26 10.48 -8.19
N LEU A 105 5.21 9.81 -7.73
CA LEU A 105 3.83 10.26 -7.88
C LEU A 105 3.34 10.99 -6.63
N LEU A 106 2.69 12.14 -6.83
CA LEU A 106 2.20 13.02 -5.78
C LEU A 106 0.69 13.22 -5.97
N GLU A 107 -0.12 12.51 -5.21
CA GLU A 107 -1.57 12.78 -5.12
C GLU A 107 -1.82 13.99 -4.24
N TYR A 108 -2.88 14.76 -4.52
CA TYR A 108 -3.15 16.01 -3.80
C TYR A 108 -4.62 16.44 -3.78
N ASP A 109 -5.56 15.66 -4.33
CA ASP A 109 -6.98 15.95 -4.25
C ASP A 109 -7.55 15.65 -2.85
N ALA A 110 -8.60 16.38 -2.46
CA ALA A 110 -9.29 16.19 -1.19
C ALA A 110 -10.71 15.62 -1.39
N LEU A 111 -11.26 15.03 -0.33
CA LEU A 111 -12.64 14.52 -0.32
C LEU A 111 -13.63 15.63 0.05
N PRO A 112 -14.79 15.73 -0.65
CA PRO A 112 -15.83 16.70 -0.33
C PRO A 112 -16.19 16.68 1.16
N ASP A 113 -16.32 17.88 1.75
CA ASP A 113 -16.74 18.13 3.14
C ASP A 113 -15.81 17.62 4.26
N ILE A 114 -14.89 16.69 3.98
CA ILE A 114 -14.01 16.07 4.99
C ILE A 114 -12.52 16.32 4.76
N GLY A 115 -12.16 17.00 3.67
CA GLY A 115 -10.79 17.43 3.38
C GLY A 115 -9.85 16.26 3.05
N HIS A 116 -8.59 16.35 3.47
CA HIS A 116 -7.55 15.34 3.23
C HIS A 116 -7.68 14.10 4.12
N ALA A 117 -8.90 13.57 4.26
CA ALA A 117 -9.18 12.40 5.12
C ALA A 117 -8.51 11.11 4.62
N CYS A 118 -8.17 11.02 3.33
CA CYS A 118 -7.40 9.93 2.73
C CYS A 118 -5.88 10.13 2.86
N GLY A 119 -5.44 11.32 3.28
CA GLY A 119 -4.03 11.65 3.51
C GLY A 119 -3.24 12.02 2.26
N HIS A 120 -3.90 12.49 1.19
CA HIS A 120 -3.22 12.88 -0.06
C HIS A 120 -2.22 14.02 0.14
N ASN A 121 -2.47 14.91 1.11
CA ASN A 121 -1.47 15.86 1.59
C ASN A 121 -0.15 15.20 2.03
N LEU A 122 -0.21 14.04 2.72
CA LEU A 122 0.97 13.29 3.16
C LEU A 122 1.64 12.55 1.98
N ILE A 123 0.86 12.08 1.01
CA ILE A 123 1.38 11.46 -0.22
C ILE A 123 2.20 12.49 -1.00
N SER A 124 1.61 13.67 -1.22
CA SER A 124 2.25 14.80 -1.87
C SER A 124 3.54 15.20 -1.17
N GLU A 125 3.49 15.35 0.16
CA GLU A 125 4.65 15.72 0.96
C GLU A 125 5.77 14.67 0.89
N ALA A 126 5.45 13.39 1.07
CA ALA A 126 6.42 12.31 1.05
C ALA A 126 7.06 12.15 -0.33
N GLY A 127 6.26 12.19 -1.40
CA GLY A 127 6.74 12.12 -2.78
C GLY A 127 7.66 13.30 -3.10
N LEU A 128 7.29 14.49 -2.63
CA LEU A 128 8.09 15.68 -2.83
C LEU A 128 9.43 15.64 -2.09
N ALA A 129 9.40 15.32 -0.80
CA ALA A 129 10.62 15.21 0.01
C ALA A 129 11.58 14.16 -0.58
N THR A 130 11.03 13.04 -1.05
CA THR A 130 11.78 11.99 -1.75
C THR A 130 12.43 12.54 -3.03
N SER A 131 11.67 13.30 -3.83
CA SER A 131 12.16 13.88 -5.08
C SER A 131 13.32 14.86 -4.85
N LEU A 132 13.21 15.71 -3.83
CA LEU A 132 14.27 16.64 -3.44
C LEU A 132 15.52 15.90 -2.93
N ALA A 133 15.34 14.83 -2.16
CA ALA A 133 16.45 14.00 -1.68
C ALA A 133 17.18 13.28 -2.83
N ILE A 134 16.44 12.70 -3.77
CA ILE A 134 17.03 12.06 -4.96
C ILE A 134 17.84 13.08 -5.77
N LYS A 135 17.26 14.26 -6.03
CA LYS A 135 17.95 15.35 -6.73
C LYS A 135 19.28 15.70 -6.06
N ALA A 136 19.27 15.92 -4.74
CA ALA A 136 20.47 16.25 -3.98
C ALA A 136 21.55 15.16 -4.05
N VAL A 137 21.16 13.89 -4.05
CA VAL A 137 22.09 12.76 -4.18
C VAL A 137 22.67 12.66 -5.59
N MET A 138 21.87 12.84 -6.63
CA MET A 138 22.33 12.83 -8.02
C MET A 138 23.29 13.99 -8.32
N GLU A 139 23.05 15.18 -7.75
CA GLU A 139 23.97 16.31 -7.86
C GLU A 139 25.29 16.08 -7.11
N ALA A 140 25.26 15.34 -6.00
CA ALA A 140 26.43 15.05 -5.18
C ALA A 140 27.29 13.90 -5.73
N ASP A 141 26.72 12.95 -6.46
CA ASP A 141 27.44 11.82 -7.06
C ASP A 141 27.24 11.78 -8.59
N PRO A 142 28.18 12.36 -9.36
CA PRO A 142 28.13 12.37 -10.82
C PRO A 142 28.14 10.98 -11.48
N LYS A 143 28.40 9.90 -10.72
CA LYS A 143 28.34 8.52 -11.24
C LYS A 143 26.92 7.97 -11.29
N LEU A 144 25.96 8.63 -10.65
CA LEU A 144 24.56 8.23 -10.67
C LEU A 144 23.87 8.80 -11.93
N GLU A 145 23.79 7.97 -12.96
CA GLU A 145 23.08 8.28 -14.20
C GLU A 145 21.61 7.84 -14.12
N GLY A 146 20.70 8.70 -14.57
CA GLY A 146 19.26 8.43 -14.57
C GLY A 146 18.43 9.70 -14.65
N LYS A 147 17.11 9.56 -14.73
CA LYS A 147 16.16 10.67 -14.83
C LYS A 147 15.11 10.55 -13.73
N LEU A 148 14.82 11.67 -13.06
CA LEU A 148 13.73 11.75 -12.08
C LEU A 148 12.57 12.52 -12.70
N LEU A 149 11.40 11.89 -12.74
CA LEU A 149 10.13 12.52 -13.10
C LEU A 149 9.29 12.71 -11.84
N VAL A 150 8.90 13.94 -11.53
CA VAL A 150 7.99 14.23 -10.42
C VAL A 150 6.62 14.53 -11.02
N LEU A 151 5.64 13.66 -10.75
CA LEU A 151 4.32 13.75 -11.37
C LEU A 151 3.25 14.06 -10.34
N GLY A 152 2.63 15.23 -10.44
CA GLY A 152 1.42 15.55 -9.70
C GLY A 152 0.21 14.83 -10.31
N THR A 153 -0.49 14.02 -9.52
CA THR A 153 -1.59 13.16 -9.97
C THR A 153 -2.93 13.63 -9.37
N PRO A 154 -3.75 14.38 -10.13
CA PRO A 154 -5.03 14.89 -9.62
C PRO A 154 -6.11 13.81 -9.55
N ALA A 155 -7.18 14.13 -8.80
CA ALA A 155 -8.48 13.48 -8.84
C ALA A 155 -8.44 11.94 -8.69
N GLU A 156 -7.64 11.44 -7.75
CA GLU A 156 -7.59 10.02 -7.44
C GLU A 156 -8.92 9.51 -6.88
N GLU A 157 -9.65 10.31 -6.12
CA GLU A 157 -10.83 9.82 -5.37
C GLU A 157 -12.05 9.55 -6.26
N CYS A 158 -12.19 10.32 -7.35
CA CYS A 158 -13.46 10.43 -8.06
C CYS A 158 -13.39 10.22 -9.57
N LYS A 159 -12.26 10.56 -10.22
CA LYS A 159 -12.21 10.67 -11.70
C LYS A 159 -11.03 10.01 -12.37
N GLY A 160 -10.08 9.50 -11.60
CA GLY A 160 -8.96 8.74 -12.14
C GLY A 160 -8.02 9.63 -12.94
N GLY A 161 -7.59 10.78 -12.42
CA GLY A 161 -6.73 11.69 -13.18
C GLY A 161 -5.39 11.10 -13.64
N LYS A 162 -4.93 9.98 -13.03
CA LYS A 162 -3.81 9.20 -13.57
C LYS A 162 -4.12 8.56 -14.93
N ILE A 163 -5.37 8.18 -15.17
CA ILE A 163 -5.85 7.63 -16.45
C ILE A 163 -5.75 8.71 -17.53
N ASP A 164 -6.17 9.93 -17.23
CA ASP A 164 -6.00 11.08 -18.15
C ASP A 164 -4.52 11.34 -18.47
N LEU A 165 -3.67 11.31 -17.45
CA LEU A 165 -2.22 11.47 -17.62
C LEU A 165 -1.59 10.33 -18.45
N LEU A 166 -2.04 9.08 -18.24
CA LEU A 166 -1.65 7.93 -19.05
C LEU A 166 -2.04 8.12 -20.52
N ASN A 167 -3.27 8.55 -20.79
CA ASN A 167 -3.79 8.79 -22.14
C ASN A 167 -3.09 9.96 -22.84
N ALA A 168 -2.73 11.02 -22.10
CA ALA A 168 -1.90 12.11 -22.60
C ALA A 168 -0.43 11.70 -22.82
N GLY A 169 -0.04 10.53 -22.31
CA GLY A 169 1.28 9.94 -22.48
C GLY A 169 2.34 10.44 -21.50
N ALA A 170 1.94 10.94 -20.34
CA ALA A 170 2.84 11.40 -19.28
C ALA A 170 3.77 10.29 -18.75
N PHE A 171 3.39 9.02 -18.95
CA PHE A 171 4.15 7.84 -18.51
C PHE A 171 4.92 7.13 -19.64
N ARG A 172 4.92 7.65 -20.88
CA ARG A 172 5.48 6.94 -22.05
C ARG A 172 6.94 6.54 -21.90
N GLU A 173 7.73 7.35 -21.21
CA GLU A 173 9.17 7.15 -21.03
C GLU A 173 9.53 6.69 -19.61
N VAL A 174 8.54 6.33 -18.77
CA VAL A 174 8.80 5.94 -17.37
C VAL A 174 9.13 4.46 -17.27
N ASP A 175 10.31 4.14 -16.73
CA ASP A 175 10.75 2.76 -16.49
C ASP A 175 10.22 2.19 -15.17
N ALA A 176 10.12 3.03 -14.14
CA ALA A 176 9.56 2.66 -12.83
C ALA A 176 8.79 3.83 -12.22
N ALA A 177 7.64 3.56 -11.58
CA ALA A 177 6.88 4.55 -10.83
C ALA A 177 6.76 4.15 -9.35
N MET A 178 6.94 5.12 -8.46
CA MET A 178 6.91 4.94 -7.02
C MET A 178 5.94 5.91 -6.35
N MET A 179 5.24 5.41 -5.34
CA MET A 179 4.33 6.18 -4.50
C MET A 179 4.22 5.49 -3.14
N VAL A 180 3.92 6.25 -2.10
CA VAL A 180 3.53 5.73 -0.79
C VAL A 180 2.15 6.26 -0.44
N HIS A 181 1.32 5.46 0.20
CA HIS A 181 -0.01 5.86 0.66
C HIS A 181 -0.07 5.72 2.19
N PRO A 182 -0.50 6.75 2.94
CA PRO A 182 -0.68 6.64 4.38
C PRO A 182 -1.84 5.69 4.69
N SER A 183 -1.66 4.86 5.71
CA SER A 183 -2.69 3.96 6.21
C SER A 183 -2.44 3.70 7.70
N ASN A 184 -3.41 3.14 8.40
CA ASN A 184 -3.26 2.72 9.81
C ASN A 184 -2.38 1.46 9.96
N PHE A 185 -1.97 0.86 8.84
CA PHE A 185 -1.01 -0.22 8.77
C PHE A 185 -0.12 -0.04 7.55
N THR A 186 1.05 -0.68 7.55
CA THR A 186 1.94 -0.67 6.38
C THR A 186 1.76 -1.98 5.60
N SER A 187 1.71 -1.92 4.27
CA SER A 187 1.63 -3.11 3.41
C SER A 187 2.27 -2.82 2.05
N THR A 188 3.20 -3.67 1.65
CA THR A 188 3.95 -3.51 0.38
C THR A 188 3.21 -4.12 -0.81
N PHE A 189 2.33 -5.10 -0.55
CA PHE A 189 1.50 -5.76 -1.55
C PHE A 189 0.02 -5.66 -1.18
N PRO A 190 -0.55 -4.45 -1.08
CA PRO A 190 -1.95 -4.29 -0.72
C PRO A 190 -2.86 -4.82 -1.85
N PRO A 191 -3.92 -5.59 -1.53
CA PRO A 191 -4.89 -6.02 -2.53
C PRO A 191 -5.83 -4.86 -2.89
N VAL A 192 -5.48 -4.10 -3.93
CA VAL A 192 -6.34 -3.02 -4.46
C VAL A 192 -7.14 -3.54 -5.65
N LEU A 193 -8.47 -3.50 -5.54
CA LEU A 193 -9.40 -4.05 -6.52
C LEU A 193 -9.67 -3.06 -7.66
N SER A 194 -10.00 -3.61 -8.84
CA SER A 194 -10.56 -2.81 -9.93
C SER A 194 -11.93 -2.25 -9.54
N ARG A 195 -12.23 -1.03 -9.94
CA ARG A 195 -13.48 -0.33 -9.60
C ARG A 195 -14.06 0.38 -10.82
N LEU A 196 -15.37 0.24 -10.99
CA LEU A 196 -16.19 0.98 -11.93
C LEU A 196 -17.40 1.58 -11.20
N THR A 197 -17.81 2.78 -11.59
CA THR A 197 -19.07 3.39 -11.13
C THR A 197 -19.89 3.73 -12.37
N MET A 198 -21.21 3.56 -12.29
CA MET A 198 -22.14 3.93 -13.34
C MET A 198 -23.40 4.56 -12.74
N THR A 199 -23.99 5.49 -13.48
CA THR A 199 -25.29 6.09 -13.19
C THR A 199 -26.27 5.66 -14.27
N VAL A 200 -27.45 5.20 -13.87
CA VAL A 200 -28.51 4.79 -14.78
C VAL A 200 -29.71 5.68 -14.54
N ASP A 201 -30.11 6.40 -15.58
CA ASP A 201 -31.31 7.23 -15.59
C ASP A 201 -32.41 6.54 -16.39
N PHE A 202 -33.54 6.28 -15.74
CA PHE A 202 -34.72 5.74 -16.39
C PHE A 202 -35.70 6.84 -16.73
N LYS A 203 -36.26 6.78 -17.94
CA LYS A 203 -37.29 7.70 -18.42
C LYS A 203 -38.54 6.94 -18.84
N GLY A 204 -39.65 7.31 -18.22
CA GLY A 204 -41.00 6.81 -18.41
C GLY A 204 -41.98 7.94 -18.73
N LYS A 205 -43.18 7.88 -18.16
CA LYS A 205 -44.28 8.83 -18.40
C LYS A 205 -45.14 8.98 -17.16
N GLU A 206 -45.36 10.23 -16.74
CA GLU A 206 -46.20 10.58 -15.62
C GLU A 206 -47.67 10.28 -15.89
N ALA A 207 -48.39 9.86 -14.85
CA ALA A 207 -49.84 9.73 -14.84
C ALA A 207 -50.36 9.76 -13.40
N HIS A 208 -51.64 10.10 -13.22
CA HIS A 208 -52.27 10.04 -11.92
C HIS A 208 -52.46 8.56 -11.52
N ALA A 209 -51.80 8.14 -10.43
CA ALA A 209 -51.66 6.73 -10.07
C ALA A 209 -53.00 6.01 -9.86
N ALA A 210 -54.02 6.72 -9.36
CA ALA A 210 -55.34 6.14 -9.11
C ALA A 210 -56.34 6.32 -10.27
N ALA A 211 -56.13 7.32 -11.14
CA ALA A 211 -57.17 7.71 -12.10
C ALA A 211 -56.91 7.11 -13.49
N PHE A 212 -55.65 7.17 -13.96
CA PHE A 212 -55.27 6.72 -15.29
C PHE A 212 -53.92 5.99 -15.30
N PRO A 213 -53.68 4.98 -14.42
CA PRO A 213 -52.38 4.33 -14.32
C PRO A 213 -51.88 3.69 -15.63
N TRP A 214 -52.80 3.23 -16.49
CA TRP A 214 -52.48 2.62 -17.80
C TRP A 214 -51.84 3.60 -18.80
N GLU A 215 -52.03 4.91 -18.60
CA GLU A 215 -51.39 5.95 -19.42
C GLU A 215 -49.92 6.20 -19.04
N GLY A 216 -49.50 5.73 -17.87
CA GLY A 216 -48.16 5.96 -17.32
C GLY A 216 -47.13 4.90 -17.70
N ARG A 217 -45.85 5.23 -17.52
CA ARG A 217 -44.71 4.29 -17.53
C ARG A 217 -43.86 4.60 -16.31
N ASN A 218 -43.87 3.69 -15.34
CA ASN A 218 -43.31 3.95 -14.02
C ASN A 218 -41.78 3.76 -14.02
N ALA A 219 -41.03 4.86 -14.01
CA ALA A 219 -39.58 4.84 -13.97
C ALA A 219 -39.04 4.31 -12.63
N LEU A 220 -39.75 4.47 -11.51
CA LEU A 220 -39.36 3.88 -10.22
C LEU A 220 -39.40 2.35 -10.30
N ASP A 221 -40.45 1.78 -10.91
CA ASP A 221 -40.55 0.33 -11.09
C ASP A 221 -39.41 -0.21 -11.95
N ALA A 222 -38.94 0.56 -12.95
CA ALA A 222 -37.79 0.19 -13.77
C ALA A 222 -36.52 0.06 -12.91
N ALA A 223 -36.25 1.04 -12.05
CA ALA A 223 -35.12 1.01 -11.13
C ALA A 223 -35.22 -0.12 -10.09
N VAL A 224 -36.41 -0.35 -9.52
CA VAL A 224 -36.65 -1.45 -8.56
C VAL A 224 -36.47 -2.81 -9.24
N SER A 225 -36.99 -2.98 -10.45
CA SER A 225 -36.83 -4.20 -11.25
C SER A 225 -35.35 -4.47 -11.55
N THR A 226 -34.60 -3.45 -11.98
CA THR A 226 -33.16 -3.56 -12.18
C THR A 226 -32.44 -3.91 -10.88
N TYR A 227 -32.81 -3.32 -9.75
CA TYR A 227 -32.23 -3.63 -8.44
C TYR A 227 -32.47 -5.10 -8.05
N GLN A 228 -33.67 -5.63 -8.27
CA GLN A 228 -34.00 -7.04 -8.07
C GLN A 228 -33.20 -7.95 -9.01
N ASN A 229 -33.10 -7.62 -10.29
CA ASN A 229 -32.29 -8.37 -11.26
C ASN A 229 -30.82 -8.45 -10.82
N ILE A 230 -30.25 -7.33 -10.35
CA ILE A 230 -28.90 -7.29 -9.77
C ILE A 230 -28.81 -8.12 -8.49
N SER A 231 -29.85 -8.13 -7.66
CA SER A 231 -29.91 -8.96 -6.45
C SER A 231 -29.84 -10.45 -6.79
N LEU A 232 -30.59 -10.90 -7.80
CA LEU A 232 -30.57 -12.29 -8.29
C LEU A 232 -29.21 -12.63 -8.92
N LEU A 233 -28.64 -11.71 -9.70
CA LEU A 233 -27.32 -11.85 -10.32
C LEU A 233 -26.23 -12.21 -9.29
N ARG A 234 -26.31 -11.70 -8.05
CA ARG A 234 -25.32 -11.96 -6.98
C ARG A 234 -25.17 -13.43 -6.61
N GLN A 235 -26.16 -14.29 -6.86
CA GLN A 235 -26.01 -15.73 -6.66
C GLN A 235 -24.96 -16.34 -7.61
N HIS A 236 -24.70 -15.67 -8.74
CA HIS A 236 -23.87 -16.17 -9.85
C HIS A 236 -22.63 -15.29 -10.10
N ILE A 237 -22.15 -14.55 -9.10
CA ILE A 237 -20.88 -13.80 -9.16
C ILE A 237 -19.80 -14.50 -8.33
N LYS A 238 -18.53 -14.21 -8.62
CA LYS A 238 -17.40 -14.73 -7.83
C LYS A 238 -17.39 -14.12 -6.43
N PRO A 239 -16.93 -14.86 -5.40
CA PRO A 239 -16.78 -14.33 -4.03
C PRO A 239 -15.84 -13.12 -3.91
N SER A 240 -14.99 -12.86 -4.90
CA SER A 240 -14.11 -11.68 -5.00
C SER A 240 -14.80 -10.43 -5.53
N ASN A 241 -16.00 -10.56 -6.11
CA ASN A 241 -16.70 -9.44 -6.75
C ASN A 241 -17.71 -8.80 -5.81
N ARG A 242 -17.91 -7.49 -5.93
CA ARG A 242 -18.94 -6.75 -5.20
C ARG A 242 -19.70 -5.85 -6.16
N ILE A 243 -21.01 -5.76 -5.92
CA ILE A 243 -21.89 -4.78 -6.56
C ILE A 243 -22.55 -4.01 -5.42
N HIS A 244 -22.67 -2.70 -5.55
CA HIS A 244 -23.39 -1.84 -4.61
C HIS A 244 -24.28 -0.93 -5.43
N ALA A 245 -25.53 -0.73 -5.03
CA ALA A 245 -26.45 0.12 -5.76
C ALA A 245 -27.33 0.90 -4.79
N ILE A 246 -27.71 2.13 -5.18
CA ILE A 246 -28.68 2.98 -4.47
C ILE A 246 -29.59 3.66 -5.48
N ILE A 247 -30.85 3.88 -5.12
CA ILE A 247 -31.79 4.72 -5.88
C ILE A 247 -31.66 6.14 -5.33
N THR A 248 -31.14 7.07 -6.13
CA THR A 248 -30.93 8.46 -5.72
C THR A 248 -32.12 9.36 -6.04
N LYS A 249 -32.91 8.98 -7.05
CA LYS A 249 -34.16 9.64 -7.46
C LYS A 249 -35.20 8.58 -7.75
N GLY A 250 -36.39 8.67 -7.15
CA GLY A 250 -37.41 7.62 -7.23
C GLY A 250 -38.86 8.12 -7.19
N GLY A 251 -39.10 9.39 -7.53
CA GLY A 251 -40.42 10.02 -7.40
C GLY A 251 -40.52 10.97 -6.20
N VAL A 252 -41.60 11.75 -6.19
CA VAL A 252 -41.80 12.86 -5.23
C VAL A 252 -43.02 12.62 -4.34
N VAL A 253 -44.14 12.20 -4.93
CA VAL A 253 -45.41 11.98 -4.22
C VAL A 253 -46.05 10.64 -4.63
N PRO A 254 -46.73 9.91 -3.73
CA PRO A 254 -47.25 8.56 -4.03
C PRO A 254 -48.39 8.50 -5.05
N ASN A 255 -49.14 9.59 -5.23
CA ASN A 255 -50.30 9.65 -6.13
C ASN A 255 -49.94 9.98 -7.59
N VAL A 256 -48.66 10.16 -7.90
CA VAL A 256 -48.15 10.42 -9.25
C VAL A 256 -47.17 9.32 -9.63
N ILE A 257 -47.40 8.67 -10.79
CA ILE A 257 -46.46 7.71 -11.36
C ILE A 257 -45.19 8.45 -11.76
N PRO A 258 -44.00 8.08 -11.24
CA PRO A 258 -42.74 8.76 -11.59
C PRO A 258 -42.37 8.60 -13.07
N ALA A 259 -42.15 9.71 -13.78
CA ALA A 259 -41.58 9.69 -15.13
C ALA A 259 -40.06 9.51 -15.14
N GLU A 260 -39.37 9.75 -14.04
CA GLU A 260 -37.91 9.68 -13.96
C GLU A 260 -37.45 9.01 -12.67
N SER A 261 -36.40 8.20 -12.78
CA SER A 261 -35.68 7.64 -11.64
C SER A 261 -34.19 7.51 -11.97
N THR A 262 -33.35 7.52 -10.94
CA THR A 262 -31.89 7.41 -11.08
C THR A 262 -31.36 6.37 -10.12
N LEU A 263 -30.53 5.48 -10.63
CA LEU A 263 -29.83 4.42 -9.90
C LEU A 263 -28.32 4.63 -10.03
N GLN A 264 -27.61 4.70 -8.91
CA GLN A 264 -26.14 4.70 -8.90
C GLN A 264 -25.63 3.32 -8.52
N ILE A 265 -24.68 2.79 -9.31
CA ILE A 265 -24.13 1.46 -9.13
C ILE A 265 -22.59 1.55 -9.08
N ALA A 266 -21.99 0.92 -8.07
CA ALA A 266 -20.56 0.72 -7.96
C ALA A 266 -20.22 -0.78 -8.03
N VAL A 267 -19.24 -1.13 -8.86
CA VAL A 267 -18.80 -2.50 -9.12
C VAL A 267 -17.33 -2.63 -8.78
N ARG A 268 -16.97 -3.71 -8.09
CA ARG A 268 -15.58 -4.05 -7.76
C ARG A 268 -15.26 -5.48 -8.16
N SER A 269 -14.06 -5.69 -8.69
CA SER A 269 -13.56 -7.01 -9.06
C SER A 269 -12.04 -7.12 -8.88
N ALA A 270 -11.52 -8.35 -8.81
CA ALA A 270 -10.10 -8.61 -8.64
C ALA A 270 -9.28 -8.24 -9.89
N THR A 271 -9.88 -8.27 -11.08
CA THR A 271 -9.20 -7.94 -12.34
C THR A 271 -10.10 -7.12 -13.26
N LYS A 272 -9.47 -6.40 -14.21
CA LYS A 272 -10.18 -5.63 -15.24
C LYS A 272 -11.08 -6.50 -16.11
N THR A 273 -10.62 -7.69 -16.51
CA THR A 273 -11.39 -8.61 -17.35
C THR A 273 -12.66 -9.07 -16.63
N GLU A 274 -12.54 -9.50 -15.38
CA GLU A 274 -13.71 -9.89 -14.58
C GLU A 274 -14.66 -8.72 -14.31
N LEU A 275 -14.14 -7.51 -14.14
CA LEU A 275 -14.94 -6.30 -14.00
C LEU A 275 -15.76 -6.03 -15.27
N LYS A 276 -15.14 -6.16 -16.44
CA LYS A 276 -15.80 -5.99 -17.75
C LYS A 276 -16.93 -7.01 -17.95
N ASP A 277 -16.67 -8.29 -17.67
CA ASP A 277 -17.66 -9.35 -17.80
C ASP A 277 -18.85 -9.14 -16.85
N LEU A 278 -18.57 -8.73 -15.61
CA LEU A 278 -19.61 -8.44 -14.63
C LEU A 278 -20.43 -7.20 -15.03
N THR A 279 -19.75 -6.17 -15.54
CA THR A 279 -20.40 -4.94 -16.04
C THR A 279 -21.37 -5.28 -17.16
N ALA A 280 -20.97 -6.09 -18.15
CA ALA A 280 -21.85 -6.51 -19.24
C ALA A 280 -23.14 -7.19 -18.71
N ARG A 281 -23.04 -8.06 -17.70
CA ARG A 281 -24.20 -8.71 -17.08
C ARG A 281 -25.11 -7.72 -16.35
N ILE A 282 -24.54 -6.70 -15.70
CA ILE A 282 -25.31 -5.62 -15.05
C ILE A 282 -26.06 -4.80 -16.10
N MET A 283 -25.43 -4.51 -17.26
CA MET A 283 -26.08 -3.81 -18.36
C MET A 283 -27.32 -4.57 -18.87
N GLU A 284 -27.27 -5.91 -18.93
CA GLU A 284 -28.44 -6.72 -19.27
C GLU A 284 -29.54 -6.64 -18.20
N CYS A 285 -29.19 -6.59 -16.90
CA CYS A 285 -30.16 -6.35 -15.83
C CYS A 285 -30.86 -4.98 -15.95
N VAL A 286 -30.13 -3.95 -16.37
CA VAL A 286 -30.66 -2.61 -16.63
C VAL A 286 -31.62 -2.63 -17.82
N LYS A 287 -31.20 -3.20 -18.95
CA LYS A 287 -32.03 -3.34 -20.15
C LYS A 287 -33.32 -4.10 -19.86
N SER A 288 -33.23 -5.19 -19.10
CA SER A 288 -34.40 -5.99 -18.72
C SER A 288 -35.39 -5.18 -17.86
N GLY A 289 -34.93 -4.43 -16.86
CA GLY A 289 -35.81 -3.60 -16.01
C GLY A 289 -36.50 -2.47 -16.77
N ALA A 290 -35.77 -1.82 -17.69
CA ALA A 290 -36.35 -0.81 -18.58
C ALA A 290 -37.41 -1.41 -19.51
N ALA A 291 -37.08 -2.52 -20.17
CA ALA A 291 -37.99 -3.19 -21.11
C ALA A 291 -39.27 -3.70 -20.43
N ALA A 292 -39.15 -4.33 -19.26
CA ALA A 292 -40.29 -4.88 -18.52
C ALA A 292 -41.33 -3.82 -18.11
N THR A 293 -40.89 -2.57 -17.94
CA THR A 293 -41.75 -1.45 -17.51
C THR A 293 -42.14 -0.50 -18.65
N GLY A 294 -41.69 -0.79 -19.88
CA GLY A 294 -41.88 0.09 -21.03
C GLY A 294 -41.17 1.45 -20.88
N CYS A 295 -40.11 1.51 -20.07
CA CYS A 295 -39.26 2.68 -19.90
C CYS A 295 -38.03 2.60 -20.82
N THR A 296 -37.33 3.72 -20.94
CA THR A 296 -36.00 3.78 -21.56
C THR A 296 -34.94 4.00 -20.49
N ALA A 297 -33.72 3.53 -20.73
CA ALA A 297 -32.60 3.71 -19.81
C ALA A 297 -31.42 4.38 -20.53
N SER A 298 -30.92 5.45 -19.93
CA SER A 298 -29.63 6.06 -20.26
C SER A 298 -28.61 5.59 -19.24
N ILE A 299 -27.44 5.15 -19.70
CA ILE A 299 -26.40 4.64 -18.82
C ILE A 299 -25.17 5.51 -19.01
N ASP A 300 -24.85 6.29 -17.98
CA ASP A 300 -23.59 6.99 -17.86
C ASP A 300 -22.59 6.08 -17.15
N CYS A 301 -21.74 5.45 -17.95
CA CYS A 301 -20.70 4.56 -17.48
C CYS A 301 -19.42 4.92 -18.22
N ASP A 302 -18.51 5.61 -17.55
CA ASP A 302 -17.23 5.94 -18.15
C ASP A 302 -16.29 4.71 -18.12
N GLU A 303 -16.44 3.85 -19.13
CA GLU A 303 -15.56 2.69 -19.31
C GLU A 303 -14.09 3.10 -19.52
N ARG A 304 -13.82 4.35 -19.94
CA ARG A 304 -12.46 4.86 -20.13
C ARG A 304 -11.82 5.26 -18.81
N HIS A 305 -12.61 5.62 -17.79
CA HIS A 305 -12.17 5.94 -16.43
C HIS A 305 -12.40 4.80 -15.43
N CYS A 306 -12.08 3.57 -15.86
CA CYS A 306 -12.09 2.41 -14.98
C CYS A 306 -10.77 2.28 -14.22
N TYR A 307 -10.83 2.17 -12.89
CA TYR A 307 -9.65 1.85 -12.09
C TYR A 307 -9.31 0.38 -12.24
N GLU A 308 -8.06 0.10 -12.59
CA GLU A 308 -7.54 -1.27 -12.62
C GLU A 308 -7.02 -1.70 -11.26
N SER A 309 -6.89 -3.01 -11.06
CA SER A 309 -6.30 -3.58 -9.85
C SER A 309 -4.81 -3.22 -9.78
N LEU A 310 -4.32 -2.89 -8.59
CA LEU A 310 -2.89 -2.63 -8.40
C LEU A 310 -2.10 -3.94 -8.47
N VAL A 311 -1.22 -4.05 -9.47
CA VAL A 311 -0.25 -5.14 -9.58
C VAL A 311 1.13 -4.60 -9.25
N THR A 312 1.58 -4.84 -8.02
CA THR A 312 2.89 -4.36 -7.56
C THR A 312 4.01 -5.22 -8.12
N ASN A 313 5.05 -4.60 -8.67
CA ASN A 313 6.26 -5.30 -9.11
C ASN A 313 6.96 -5.95 -7.90
N LYS A 314 7.08 -7.28 -7.90
CA LYS A 314 7.63 -8.05 -6.77
C LYS A 314 9.09 -7.73 -6.46
N PHE A 315 9.90 -7.39 -7.46
CA PHE A 315 11.29 -7.02 -7.25
C PHE A 315 11.39 -5.66 -6.57
N ILE A 316 10.72 -4.64 -7.12
CA ILE A 316 10.70 -3.28 -6.55
C ILE A 316 10.12 -3.31 -5.13
N GLY A 317 9.04 -4.06 -4.89
CA GLY A 317 8.46 -4.21 -3.55
C GLY A 317 9.45 -4.82 -2.54
N LYS A 318 10.18 -5.87 -2.92
CA LYS A 318 11.22 -6.46 -2.05
C LYS A 318 12.38 -5.52 -1.75
N VAL A 319 12.79 -4.72 -2.75
CA VAL A 319 13.83 -3.70 -2.57
C VAL A 319 13.34 -2.62 -1.60
N TYR A 320 12.10 -2.15 -1.79
CA TYR A 320 11.46 -1.20 -0.88
C TYR A 320 11.42 -1.74 0.55
N ASP A 321 10.99 -3.00 0.74
CA ASP A 321 10.98 -3.66 2.05
C ASP A 321 12.37 -3.67 2.70
N GLN A 322 13.41 -4.06 1.94
CA GLN A 322 14.78 -4.13 2.47
C GLN A 322 15.28 -2.79 3.01
N TYR A 323 15.03 -1.69 2.29
CA TYR A 323 15.46 -0.36 2.72
C TYR A 323 14.56 0.21 3.82
N SER A 324 13.25 -0.04 3.73
CA SER A 324 12.29 0.33 4.77
C SER A 324 12.67 -0.32 6.10
N SER A 325 12.92 -1.62 6.15
CA SER A 325 13.34 -2.33 7.38
C SER A 325 14.62 -1.76 8.00
N LYS A 326 15.61 -1.37 7.17
CA LYS A 326 16.88 -0.77 7.66
C LYS A 326 16.67 0.59 8.32
N LEU A 327 15.69 1.35 7.85
CA LEU A 327 15.33 2.63 8.44
C LEU A 327 14.50 2.43 9.74
N GLY A 328 14.14 1.21 10.12
CA GLY A 328 13.19 0.96 11.21
C GLY A 328 11.74 0.98 10.72
N GLY A 329 11.53 0.97 9.40
CA GLY A 329 10.27 0.67 8.77
C GLY A 329 9.76 -0.71 9.20
N TYR A 330 8.45 -0.77 9.41
CA TYR A 330 7.82 -1.70 10.33
C TYR A 330 7.70 -3.17 9.86
N PHE A 331 8.64 -3.80 9.11
CA PHE A 331 8.48 -5.24 8.81
C PHE A 331 9.72 -6.13 8.75
N VAL A 332 9.52 -7.34 9.29
CA VAL A 332 10.16 -8.60 8.90
C VAL A 332 8.99 -9.52 8.47
N PRO A 333 8.83 -9.85 7.18
CA PRO A 333 7.81 -10.82 6.74
C PRO A 333 8.03 -12.17 7.41
N LEU A 334 6.96 -12.91 7.71
CA LEU A 334 7.11 -14.32 8.08
C LEU A 334 7.53 -15.08 6.81
N SER A 335 8.83 -15.41 6.72
CA SER A 335 9.41 -16.16 5.62
C SER A 335 9.47 -17.65 5.95
N LYS A 336 10.09 -18.44 5.07
CA LYS A 336 10.24 -19.90 5.18
C LYS A 336 10.86 -20.39 6.50
N ASP A 337 11.54 -19.50 7.22
CA ASP A 337 12.33 -19.85 8.39
C ASP A 337 11.48 -19.86 9.69
N ILE A 338 11.35 -21.04 10.29
CA ILE A 338 10.66 -21.28 11.57
C ILE A 338 11.26 -20.42 12.70
N SER A 339 12.55 -20.07 12.62
CA SER A 339 13.22 -19.21 13.61
C SER A 339 12.73 -17.75 13.59
N SER A 340 12.10 -17.29 12.50
CA SER A 340 11.57 -15.92 12.40
C SER A 340 10.19 -15.76 13.05
N PHE A 341 9.51 -16.86 13.36
CA PHE A 341 8.14 -16.85 13.88
C PHE A 341 7.97 -16.10 15.21
N PRO A 342 8.82 -16.28 16.24
CA PRO A 342 8.64 -15.57 17.51
C PRO A 342 8.69 -14.05 17.37
N SER A 343 9.66 -13.55 16.59
CA SER A 343 9.82 -12.12 16.33
C SER A 343 8.68 -11.55 15.49
N PHE A 344 8.24 -12.29 14.48
CA PHE A 344 7.06 -11.94 13.69
C PHE A 344 5.81 -11.89 14.57
N TRP A 345 5.56 -12.94 15.35
CA TRP A 345 4.37 -13.09 16.16
C TRP A 345 4.27 -12.00 17.21
N ALA A 346 5.35 -11.70 17.94
CA ALA A 346 5.35 -10.61 18.93
C ALA A 346 4.95 -9.25 18.31
N ARG A 347 5.46 -8.95 17.11
CA ARG A 347 5.18 -7.70 16.38
C ARG A 347 3.75 -7.67 15.82
N PHE A 348 3.33 -8.75 15.16
CA PHE A 348 1.97 -8.89 14.63
C PHE A 348 0.93 -8.85 15.75
N LYS A 349 1.23 -9.49 16.88
CA LYS A 349 0.35 -9.56 18.03
C LYS A 349 0.06 -8.16 18.58
N SER A 350 1.12 -7.39 18.85
CA SER A 350 1.00 -6.03 19.38
C SER A 350 0.38 -5.03 18.39
N ALA A 351 0.78 -5.07 17.11
CA ALA A 351 0.33 -4.08 16.14
C ALA A 351 -1.07 -4.34 15.58
N VAL A 352 -1.46 -5.62 15.45
CA VAL A 352 -2.67 -6.03 14.70
C VAL A 352 -3.58 -6.96 15.49
N HIS A 353 -3.07 -8.07 16.05
CA HIS A 353 -3.94 -9.06 16.70
C HIS A 353 -4.69 -8.47 17.91
N GLU A 354 -3.97 -7.77 18.79
CA GLU A 354 -4.50 -7.14 20.01
C GLU A 354 -5.09 -5.74 19.76
N ASN A 355 -5.03 -5.24 18.52
CA ASN A 355 -5.58 -3.93 18.17
C ASN A 355 -7.11 -3.98 18.09
N SER A 356 -7.78 -3.31 19.04
CA SER A 356 -9.23 -3.24 19.15
C SER A 356 -9.90 -2.34 18.09
N SER A 357 -9.12 -1.54 17.36
CA SER A 357 -9.63 -0.65 16.31
C SER A 357 -9.81 -1.36 14.96
N LEU A 358 -9.30 -2.60 14.81
CA LEU A 358 -9.41 -3.40 13.60
C LEU A 358 -10.43 -4.53 13.81
N ASN A 359 -11.27 -4.79 12.80
CA ASN A 359 -12.11 -5.98 12.79
C ASN A 359 -11.31 -7.21 12.31
N ASP A 360 -11.82 -8.41 12.57
CA ASP A 360 -11.11 -9.66 12.26
C ASP A 360 -10.87 -9.89 10.77
N VAL A 361 -11.71 -9.34 9.89
CA VAL A 361 -11.52 -9.44 8.43
C VAL A 361 -10.33 -8.59 8.00
N ASP A 362 -10.19 -7.38 8.54
CA ASP A 362 -9.06 -6.48 8.27
C ASP A 362 -7.76 -7.07 8.83
N LYS A 363 -7.80 -7.63 10.06
CA LYS A 363 -6.68 -8.36 10.65
C LYS A 363 -6.26 -9.54 9.77
N PHE A 364 -7.21 -10.27 9.21
CA PHE A 364 -6.92 -11.40 8.33
C PHE A 364 -6.36 -10.97 6.98
N SER A 365 -6.90 -9.91 6.37
CA SER A 365 -6.34 -9.33 5.15
C SER A 365 -4.88 -8.91 5.35
N TYR A 366 -4.60 -8.27 6.48
CA TYR A 366 -3.24 -7.89 6.84
C TYR A 366 -2.34 -9.11 7.01
N LEU A 367 -2.77 -10.12 7.77
CA LEU A 367 -2.03 -11.37 7.96
C LEU A 367 -1.66 -12.00 6.61
N LYS A 368 -2.62 -12.13 5.68
CA LYS A 368 -2.38 -12.68 4.33
C LYS A 368 -1.41 -11.84 3.50
N SER A 369 -1.27 -10.54 3.77
CA SER A 369 -0.33 -9.66 3.06
C SER A 369 1.12 -9.75 3.58
N VAL A 370 1.32 -10.19 4.82
CA VAL A 370 2.65 -10.22 5.49
C VAL A 370 3.24 -11.63 5.63
N VAL A 371 2.44 -12.69 5.43
CA VAL A 371 2.94 -14.07 5.38
C VAL A 371 3.35 -14.43 3.95
N THR A 372 4.46 -15.15 3.81
CA THR A 372 5.01 -15.54 2.49
C THR A 372 5.43 -17.02 2.48
N SER A 373 5.59 -17.61 1.29
CA SER A 373 6.10 -18.99 1.10
C SER A 373 5.27 -20.06 1.84
N ASP A 374 5.87 -20.81 2.76
CA ASP A 374 5.28 -21.99 3.38
C ASP A 374 4.16 -21.60 4.36
N ALA A 375 4.28 -20.42 4.98
CA ALA A 375 3.25 -19.83 5.83
C ALA A 375 2.04 -19.35 5.02
N GLU A 376 2.27 -18.78 3.82
CA GLU A 376 1.19 -18.41 2.89
C GLU A 376 0.45 -19.66 2.41
N LEU A 377 1.18 -20.71 1.99
CA LEU A 377 0.61 -21.99 1.57
C LEU A 377 -0.26 -22.63 2.65
N ALA A 378 0.13 -22.51 3.93
CA ALA A 378 -0.62 -23.06 5.06
C ALA A 378 -2.03 -22.46 5.21
N ILE A 379 -2.22 -21.19 4.85
CA ILE A 379 -3.48 -20.46 5.04
C ILE A 379 -4.18 -20.06 3.73
N ARG A 380 -3.58 -20.38 2.58
CA ARG A 380 -4.06 -19.95 1.25
C ARG A 380 -5.50 -20.37 0.96
N GLY A 381 -5.90 -21.57 1.38
CA GLY A 381 -7.24 -22.12 1.17
C GLY A 381 -8.35 -21.45 1.98
N LEU A 382 -8.01 -20.56 2.92
CA LEU A 382 -8.98 -19.87 3.77
C LEU A 382 -9.52 -18.60 3.10
N THR A 383 -10.84 -18.48 3.02
CA THR A 383 -11.54 -17.28 2.54
C THR A 383 -11.50 -16.19 3.60
N LEU A 384 -11.43 -14.92 3.19
CA LEU A 384 -11.36 -13.75 4.08
C LEU A 384 -12.68 -13.56 4.86
N THR A 385 -12.80 -14.24 6.00
CA THR A 385 -13.93 -14.15 6.93
C THR A 385 -13.42 -14.11 8.38
N SER A 386 -14.21 -13.54 9.30
CA SER A 386 -13.84 -13.46 10.72
C SER A 386 -13.63 -14.85 11.35
N GLU A 387 -14.44 -15.84 10.96
CA GLU A 387 -14.30 -17.22 11.46
C GLU A 387 -12.98 -17.86 11.00
N ASN A 388 -12.58 -17.60 9.75
CA ASN A 388 -11.35 -18.14 9.20
C ASN A 388 -10.10 -17.42 9.72
N TYR A 389 -10.22 -16.20 10.22
CA TYR A 389 -9.11 -15.51 10.88
C TYR A 389 -8.59 -16.31 12.08
N ALA A 390 -9.50 -16.72 12.98
CA ALA A 390 -9.13 -17.52 14.15
C ALA A 390 -8.48 -18.85 13.75
N LYS A 391 -9.00 -19.50 12.69
CA LYS A 391 -8.40 -20.73 12.13
C LYS A 391 -7.02 -20.49 11.54
N ALA A 392 -6.81 -19.37 10.83
CA ALA A 392 -5.54 -19.03 10.22
C ALA A 392 -4.44 -18.80 11.28
N ILE A 393 -4.76 -18.10 12.36
CA ILE A 393 -3.83 -17.88 13.48
C ILE A 393 -3.42 -19.21 14.10
N LYS A 394 -4.41 -20.07 14.42
CA LYS A 394 -4.13 -21.37 15.01
C LYS A 394 -3.25 -22.25 14.13
N ILE A 395 -3.50 -22.30 12.82
CA ILE A 395 -2.65 -23.04 11.87
C ILE A 395 -1.20 -22.54 11.88
N LEU A 396 -1.00 -21.22 11.94
CA LEU A 396 0.33 -20.63 11.96
C LEU A 396 1.06 -20.89 13.28
N GLU A 397 0.38 -20.77 14.43
CA GLU A 397 0.92 -21.10 15.74
C GLU A 397 1.27 -22.60 15.85
N ASP A 398 0.37 -23.49 15.43
CA ASP A 398 0.59 -24.93 15.45
C ASP A 398 1.74 -25.35 14.53
N ARG A 399 1.89 -24.70 13.37
CA ARG A 399 2.90 -25.08 12.38
C ARG A 399 4.27 -24.45 12.61
N PHE A 400 4.32 -23.19 13.04
CA PHE A 400 5.55 -22.41 13.11
C PHE A 400 5.87 -21.90 14.53
N GLY A 401 4.91 -21.88 15.44
CA GLY A 401 5.07 -21.41 16.83
C GLY A 401 5.50 -22.48 17.83
N ARG A 402 5.73 -23.72 17.40
CA ARG A 402 6.19 -24.81 18.28
C ARG A 402 7.64 -24.56 18.70
N LYS A 403 7.83 -24.26 20.00
CA LYS A 403 9.14 -24.05 20.62
C LYS A 403 10.12 -25.21 20.31
N GLU A 404 9.65 -26.45 20.37
CA GLU A 404 10.43 -27.67 20.06
C GLU A 404 11.03 -27.64 18.65
N LEU A 405 10.25 -27.26 17.63
CA LEU A 405 10.73 -27.19 16.24
C LEU A 405 11.75 -26.07 16.04
N ILE A 406 11.61 -24.96 16.77
CA ILE A 406 12.56 -23.85 16.72
C ILE A 406 13.87 -24.27 17.39
N VAL A 407 13.80 -24.95 18.54
CA VAL A 407 14.97 -25.53 19.22
C VAL A 407 15.68 -26.54 18.31
N ASP A 408 14.95 -27.47 17.70
CA ASP A 408 15.51 -28.46 16.77
C ASP A 408 16.19 -27.81 15.56
N PHE A 409 15.62 -26.71 15.04
CA PHE A 409 16.25 -25.95 13.97
C PHE A 409 17.61 -25.37 14.38
N HIS A 410 17.68 -24.66 15.51
CA HIS A 410 18.94 -24.10 16.01
C HIS A 410 19.96 -25.20 16.33
N MET A 411 19.53 -26.27 16.97
CA MET A 411 20.38 -27.42 17.28
C MET A 411 20.91 -28.11 16.02
N ASN A 412 20.08 -28.36 15.02
CA ASN A 412 20.50 -29.00 13.77
C ASN A 412 21.55 -28.16 13.02
N ARG A 413 21.43 -26.83 13.05
CA ARG A 413 22.42 -25.91 12.47
C ARG A 413 23.75 -25.94 13.23
N LEU A 414 23.71 -25.99 14.55
CA LEU A 414 24.90 -26.12 15.39
C LEU A 414 25.59 -27.48 15.27
N LEU A 415 24.84 -28.55 14.98
CA LEU A 415 25.41 -29.88 14.73
C LEU A 415 26.04 -30.00 13.32
N ASN A 416 25.57 -29.21 12.36
CA ASN A 416 25.99 -29.24 10.96
C ASN A 416 26.79 -27.98 10.56
N LEU A 417 27.73 -27.57 11.40
CA LEU A 417 28.62 -26.44 11.11
C LEU A 417 29.52 -26.74 9.91
N THR A 418 29.78 -25.72 9.09
CA THR A 418 30.71 -25.83 7.97
C THR A 418 32.15 -25.65 8.48
N PRO A 419 33.04 -26.65 8.35
CA PRO A 419 34.40 -26.55 8.87
C PRO A 419 35.26 -25.55 8.09
N VAL A 420 36.02 -24.73 8.82
CA VAL A 420 37.04 -23.85 8.27
C VAL A 420 38.39 -24.56 8.32
N ARG A 421 39.03 -24.73 7.16
CA ARG A 421 40.27 -25.52 7.03
C ARG A 421 41.55 -24.69 7.12
N LYS A 422 41.47 -23.38 6.92
CA LYS A 422 42.62 -22.47 6.82
C LYS A 422 42.51 -21.38 7.87
N SER A 423 43.51 -21.25 8.74
CA SER A 423 43.53 -20.26 9.83
C SER A 423 43.68 -18.81 9.35
N PHE A 424 44.22 -18.59 8.16
CA PHE A 424 44.33 -17.27 7.54
C PHE A 424 43.05 -16.83 6.80
N ASP A 425 42.03 -17.68 6.69
CA ASP A 425 40.74 -17.32 6.12
C ASP A 425 39.86 -16.65 7.19
N VAL A 426 40.18 -15.39 7.49
CA VAL A 426 39.53 -14.60 8.54
C VAL A 426 38.03 -14.38 8.24
N ILE A 427 37.65 -14.34 6.97
CA ILE A 427 36.23 -14.18 6.57
C ILE A 427 35.46 -15.46 6.92
N ALA A 428 36.00 -16.64 6.58
CA ALA A 428 35.37 -17.91 6.93
C ALA A 428 35.30 -18.13 8.45
N LEU A 429 36.34 -17.75 9.20
CA LEU A 429 36.34 -17.82 10.67
C LEU A 429 35.30 -16.89 11.31
N ARG A 430 35.18 -15.66 10.81
CA ARG A 430 34.16 -14.71 11.27
C ARG A 430 32.76 -15.23 10.98
N ASN A 431 32.53 -15.76 9.78
CA ASN A 431 31.26 -16.37 9.42
C ASN A 431 30.92 -17.56 10.32
N LEU A 432 31.89 -18.43 10.65
CA LEU A 432 31.69 -19.54 11.58
C LEU A 432 31.30 -19.04 12.99
N TYR A 433 31.99 -18.01 13.49
CA TYR A 433 31.65 -17.39 14.78
C TYR A 433 30.25 -16.77 14.77
N ASP A 434 29.90 -16.02 13.73
CA ASP A 434 28.59 -15.40 13.59
C ASP A 434 27.48 -16.46 13.53
N GLN A 435 27.69 -17.59 12.84
CA GLN A 435 26.73 -18.70 12.80
C GLN A 435 26.54 -19.33 14.19
N LEU A 436 27.61 -19.54 14.95
CA LEU A 436 27.53 -20.06 16.32
C LEU A 436 26.74 -19.12 17.23
N GLU A 437 27.08 -17.84 17.24
CA GLU A 437 26.41 -16.82 18.06
C GLU A 437 24.93 -16.68 17.71
N ILE A 438 24.56 -16.67 16.42
CA ILE A 438 23.16 -16.57 15.99
C ILE A 438 22.33 -17.71 16.58
N HIS A 439 22.84 -18.94 16.52
CA HIS A 439 22.06 -20.10 16.98
C HIS A 439 22.09 -20.28 18.50
N ILE A 440 23.20 -19.96 19.17
CA ILE A 440 23.32 -19.99 20.64
C ILE A 440 22.38 -18.94 21.26
N ARG A 441 22.42 -17.69 20.79
CA ARG A 441 21.48 -16.64 21.27
C ARG A 441 20.02 -16.99 20.97
N GLY A 442 19.76 -17.67 19.86
CA GLY A 442 18.45 -18.21 19.53
C GLY A 442 17.95 -19.20 20.58
N LEU A 443 18.80 -20.15 21.00
CA LEU A 443 18.48 -21.12 22.07
C LEU A 443 18.30 -20.45 23.43
N GLU A 444 19.18 -19.49 23.79
CA GLU A 444 19.06 -18.73 25.03
C GLU A 444 17.76 -17.93 25.10
N SER A 445 17.32 -17.33 23.98
CA SER A 445 16.04 -16.61 23.90
C SER A 445 14.81 -17.51 24.08
N LEU A 446 14.98 -18.81 23.91
CA LEU A 446 13.98 -19.85 24.15
C LEU A 446 14.08 -20.49 25.55
N GLU A 447 14.92 -19.91 26.42
CA GLU A 447 15.17 -20.37 27.80
C GLU A 447 15.89 -21.73 27.87
N ILE A 448 16.63 -22.11 26.82
CA ILE A 448 17.48 -23.31 26.82
C ILE A 448 18.87 -22.96 27.36
N SER A 449 19.24 -23.55 28.51
CA SER A 449 20.54 -23.32 29.14
C SER A 449 21.70 -23.86 28.27
N PRO A 450 22.80 -23.11 28.09
CA PRO A 450 24.02 -23.61 27.45
C PRO A 450 24.54 -24.92 28.01
N ASP A 451 24.32 -25.19 29.30
CA ASP A 451 24.75 -26.41 29.97
C ASP A 451 24.09 -27.67 29.39
N SER A 452 22.90 -27.55 28.78
CA SER A 452 22.18 -28.69 28.24
C SER A 452 22.74 -29.19 26.90
N TYR A 453 23.56 -28.40 26.20
CA TYR A 453 24.08 -28.73 24.87
C TYR A 453 25.60 -28.51 24.70
N SER A 454 26.26 -27.79 25.61
CA SER A 454 27.69 -27.45 25.53
C SER A 454 28.61 -28.67 25.40
N CYS A 455 28.35 -29.74 26.15
CA CYS A 455 29.13 -30.99 26.10
C CYS A 455 29.10 -31.66 24.71
N LEU A 456 28.00 -31.52 23.97
CA LEU A 456 27.83 -32.08 22.62
C LEU A 456 28.40 -31.16 21.54
N LEU A 457 28.23 -29.84 21.70
CA LEU A 457 28.71 -28.86 20.72
C LEU A 457 30.22 -28.68 20.76
N PHE A 458 30.85 -28.80 21.93
CA PHE A 458 32.28 -28.55 22.08
C PHE A 458 33.14 -29.42 21.15
N PRO A 459 32.98 -30.76 21.07
CA PRO A 459 33.72 -31.59 20.12
C PRO A 459 33.44 -31.26 18.64
N ILE A 460 32.26 -30.75 18.32
CA ILE A 460 31.86 -30.40 16.95
C ILE A 460 32.50 -29.09 16.53
N ILE A 461 32.49 -28.09 17.42
CA ILE A 461 33.17 -26.80 17.22
C ILE A 461 34.68 -27.02 17.05
N MET A 462 35.28 -27.87 17.88
CA MET A 462 36.71 -28.21 17.77
C MET A 462 37.07 -28.90 16.45
N LYS A 463 36.13 -29.60 15.82
CA LYS A 463 36.30 -30.17 14.46
C LYS A 463 36.01 -29.15 13.35
N ALA A 464 35.26 -28.11 13.64
CA ALA A 464 34.89 -27.07 12.68
C ALA A 464 35.95 -25.96 12.56
N ILE A 465 36.86 -25.81 13.53
CA ILE A 465 37.96 -24.85 13.49
C ILE A 465 39.27 -25.45 12.94
N PRO A 466 40.18 -24.64 12.37
CA PRO A 466 41.50 -25.07 11.93
C PRO A 466 42.33 -25.75 13.04
N LEU A 467 43.12 -26.76 12.68
CA LEU A 467 43.86 -27.62 13.62
C LEU A 467 44.87 -26.83 14.47
N ASP A 468 45.53 -25.83 13.89
CA ASP A 468 46.48 -24.96 14.58
C ASP A 468 45.81 -24.14 15.69
N LEU A 469 44.64 -23.56 15.42
CA LEU A 469 43.84 -22.84 16.41
C LEU A 469 43.26 -23.78 17.49
N ALA A 470 42.81 -24.98 17.10
CA ALA A 470 42.35 -25.99 18.04
C ALA A 470 43.45 -26.42 19.03
N LEU A 471 44.68 -26.61 18.53
CA LEU A 471 45.84 -26.97 19.35
C LEU A 471 46.25 -25.82 20.28
N GLU A 472 46.16 -24.57 19.83
CA GLU A 472 46.43 -23.39 20.66
C GLU A 472 45.41 -23.23 21.79
N TYR A 473 44.12 -23.42 21.50
CA TYR A 473 43.07 -23.44 22.51
C TYR A 473 43.34 -24.50 23.58
N ASN A 474 43.58 -25.76 23.17
CA ASN A 474 43.84 -26.85 24.11
C ASN A 474 45.09 -26.62 24.97
N LYS A 475 46.16 -26.04 24.40
CA LYS A 475 47.37 -25.65 25.14
C LYS A 475 47.06 -24.58 26.19
N ASN A 476 46.26 -23.57 25.85
CA ASN A 476 45.90 -22.49 26.77
C ASN A 476 44.94 -22.96 27.88
N THR A 477 44.00 -23.85 27.58
CA THR A 477 43.09 -24.43 28.59
C THR A 477 43.83 -25.33 29.58
N MET A 478 44.80 -26.14 29.12
CA MET A 478 45.68 -26.92 30.00
C MET A 478 46.55 -26.03 30.89
N LYS A 479 47.05 -24.90 30.36
CA LYS A 479 47.84 -23.90 31.12
C LYS A 479 47.00 -23.19 32.19
N ASN A 480 45.75 -22.87 31.89
CA ASN A 480 44.84 -22.22 32.84
C ASN A 480 44.37 -23.18 33.95
N ASN A 481 44.12 -24.45 33.62
CA ASN A 481 43.81 -25.48 34.63
C ASN A 481 45.02 -25.80 35.53
N LEU A 482 46.25 -25.75 35.00
CA LEU A 482 47.45 -25.86 35.83
C LEU A 482 47.62 -24.66 36.78
N LYS A 483 47.28 -23.44 36.35
CA LYS A 483 47.33 -22.23 37.18
C LYS A 483 46.24 -22.16 38.26
N SER A 484 45.17 -22.94 38.17
CA SER A 484 44.18 -23.09 39.24
C SER A 484 44.50 -24.22 40.22
N LEU A 485 45.56 -24.99 39.94
CA LEU A 485 46.06 -26.12 40.74
C LEU A 485 47.38 -25.82 41.47
N ILE A 486 48.00 -24.68 41.18
CA ILE A 486 49.17 -24.09 41.87
C ILE A 486 48.67 -22.80 42.52
#